data_AF-A0A3B9HLL2-F1
#
_entry.id   AF-A0A3B9HLL2-F1
#
_cell.length_a   1.000
_cell.length_b   1.000
_cell.length_c   1.000
_cell.angle_alpha   90.00
_cell.angle_beta   90.00
_cell.angle_gamma   90.00
#
_symmetry.space_group_name_H-M   'P 1'
#
loop_
_entity.id
_entity.type
_entity.pdbx_description
1 polymer ?
#
loop_
_entity_poly.entity_id
_entity_poly.type
_entity_poly.pdbx_seq_one_letter_code
_entity_poly.pdbx_strand_id
1 'polypeptide(L)'
;KDGSNLDALKERMYQLVGGDNRLGDVVVTNVRHLEALTKAKGAIQEVLDGIKGKFSGEITALSIRRALNYLGEITGEVTHEDLLDYIFSKFCIGK
;
A
#
# COMPACT_ATOMS: atom_id res chain seq x y z
N LYS A 1 41.96 19.10 -6.63
CA LYS A 1 40.82 18.18 -6.92
C LYS A 1 39.59 18.99 -6.62
N ASP A 2 39.13 19.70 -7.64
CA ASP A 2 38.37 20.93 -7.45
C ASP A 2 36.90 20.50 -7.53
N GLY A 3 36.09 20.89 -6.54
CA GLY A 3 34.73 20.38 -6.31
C GLY A 3 33.70 20.64 -7.43
N SER A 4 34.13 21.02 -8.63
CA SER A 4 33.31 21.32 -9.80
C SER A 4 32.46 20.15 -10.29
N ASN A 5 32.92 18.91 -10.09
CA ASN A 5 32.15 17.71 -10.44
C ASN A 5 31.11 17.32 -9.37
N LEU A 6 31.20 17.93 -8.19
CA LEU A 6 30.34 17.59 -7.05
C LEU A 6 28.93 18.14 -7.26
N ASP A 7 28.81 19.31 -7.88
CA ASP A 7 27.51 19.91 -8.19
C ASP A 7 26.83 19.21 -9.38
N ALA A 8 27.60 18.79 -10.40
CA ALA A 8 27.09 17.94 -11.47
C ALA A 8 26.60 16.57 -10.95
N LEU A 9 27.30 16.00 -9.96
CA LEU A 9 26.88 14.76 -9.32
C LEU A 9 25.59 14.93 -8.51
N LYS A 10 25.47 16.01 -7.72
CA LYS A 10 24.24 16.33 -6.97
C LYS A 10 23.05 16.48 -7.90
N GLU A 11 23.22 17.21 -9.00
CA GLU A 11 22.17 17.40 -9.99
C GLU A 11 21.75 16.05 -10.59
N ARG A 12 22.71 15.19 -10.93
CA ARG A 12 22.40 13.86 -11.46
C ARG A 12 21.68 12.96 -10.45
N MET A 13 22.06 13.03 -9.18
CA MET A 13 21.38 12.30 -8.10
C MET A 13 19.95 12.81 -7.90
N TYR A 14 19.73 14.12 -7.96
CA TYR A 14 18.40 14.72 -7.85
C TYR A 14 17.48 14.27 -8.99
N GLN A 15 17.99 14.27 -10.23
CA GLN A 15 17.24 13.77 -11.39
C GLN A 15 16.91 12.27 -11.29
N LEU A 16 17.76 11.45 -10.66
CA LEU A 16 17.53 10.02 -10.46
C LEU A 16 16.47 9.72 -9.37
N VAL A 17 16.42 10.53 -8.31
CA VAL A 17 15.58 10.25 -7.13
C VAL A 17 14.14 10.76 -7.29
N GLY A 18 13.90 11.73 -8.17
CA GLY A 18 12.54 12.21 -8.42
C GLY A 18 12.49 13.69 -8.75
N GLY A 19 13.23 14.11 -9.79
CA GLY A 19 13.16 15.47 -10.32
C GLY A 19 11.77 15.90 -10.81
N ASP A 20 10.82 14.95 -10.88
CA ASP A 20 9.43 15.17 -11.27
C ASP A 20 8.45 14.73 -10.15
N ASN A 21 8.83 14.92 -8.89
CA ASN A 21 7.85 14.90 -7.81
C ASN A 21 6.87 16.05 -8.07
N ARG A 22 5.71 15.72 -8.62
CA ARG A 22 4.57 16.62 -8.77
C ARG A 22 4.24 17.20 -7.40
N LEU A 23 4.71 18.41 -7.16
CA LEU A 23 4.42 19.19 -5.97
C LEU A 23 2.89 19.32 -5.87
N GLY A 24 2.27 18.51 -5.00
CA GLY A 24 0.82 18.43 -4.84
C GLY A 24 0.22 17.02 -4.85
N ASP A 25 0.94 16.00 -5.33
CA ASP A 25 0.45 14.62 -5.26
C ASP A 25 0.60 14.05 -3.84
N VAL A 26 -0.41 13.32 -3.38
CA VAL A 26 -0.35 12.57 -2.12
C VAL A 26 0.63 11.42 -2.31
N VAL A 27 1.81 11.54 -1.70
CA VAL A 27 2.84 10.50 -1.73
C VAL A 27 2.58 9.49 -0.61
N VAL A 28 2.40 8.23 -0.99
CA VAL A 28 2.32 7.12 -0.05
C VAL A 28 3.74 6.73 0.36
N THR A 29 4.17 7.15 1.56
CA THR A 29 5.53 6.90 2.08
C THR A 29 5.63 5.66 2.97
N ASN A 30 4.50 5.14 3.44
CA ASN A 30 4.45 3.97 4.31
C ASN A 30 4.30 2.69 3.49
N VAL A 31 5.25 1.76 3.64
CA VAL A 31 5.26 0.45 2.96
C VAL A 31 3.99 -0.35 3.27
N ARG A 32 3.48 -0.30 4.51
CA ARG A 32 2.23 -0.99 4.89
C ARG A 32 1.03 -0.45 4.11
N HIS A 33 0.95 0.88 3.93
CA HIS A 33 -0.11 1.50 3.14
C HIS A 33 0.02 1.15 1.66
N LEU A 34 1.25 1.10 1.13
CA LEU A 34 1.51 0.68 -0.24
C LEU A 34 1.04 -0.77 -0.50
N GLU A 35 1.35 -1.69 0.43
CA GLU A 35 0.91 -3.08 0.35
C GLU A 35 -0.62 -3.20 0.38
N ALA A 36 -1.27 -2.52 1.32
CA ALA A 36 -2.72 -2.49 1.46
C ALA A 36 -3.39 -1.95 0.17
N LEU A 37 -2.89 -0.85 -0.40
CA LEU A 37 -3.38 -0.30 -1.67
C LEU A 37 -3.15 -1.26 -2.85
N THR A 38 -2.02 -1.95 -2.88
CA THR A 38 -1.71 -2.94 -3.93
C THR A 38 -2.68 -4.11 -3.88
N LYS A 39 -2.96 -4.63 -2.68
CA LYS A 39 -3.94 -5.70 -2.45
C LYS A 39 -5.36 -5.23 -2.79
N ALA A 40 -5.75 -4.02 -2.36
CA ALA A 40 -7.04 -3.41 -2.68
C ALA A 40 -7.24 -3.28 -4.19
N LYS A 41 -6.22 -2.81 -4.93
CA LYS A 41 -6.25 -2.73 -6.39
C LYS A 41 -6.50 -4.09 -7.04
N GLY A 42 -5.83 -5.14 -6.57
CA GLY A 42 -6.05 -6.51 -7.04
C GLY A 42 -7.49 -6.97 -6.83
N ALA A 43 -8.03 -6.79 -5.62
CA ALA A 43 -9.41 -7.14 -5.30
C ALA A 43 -10.42 -6.34 -6.14
N ILE A 44 -10.20 -5.05 -6.37
CA ILE A 44 -11.04 -4.23 -7.25
C ILE A 44 -11.02 -4.77 -8.69
N GLN A 45 -9.87 -5.24 -9.17
CA GLN A 45 -9.78 -5.84 -10.50
C GLN A 45 -10.62 -7.12 -10.60
N GLU A 46 -10.63 -7.97 -9.56
CA GLU A 46 -11.51 -9.13 -9.47
C GLU A 46 -12.99 -8.74 -9.48
N VAL A 47 -13.36 -7.64 -8.79
CA VAL A 47 -14.73 -7.11 -8.81
C VAL A 47 -15.13 -6.67 -10.21
N LEU A 48 -14.27 -5.92 -10.90
CA LEU A 48 -14.51 -5.48 -12.28
C LEU A 48 -14.67 -6.66 -13.23
N ASP A 49 -13.88 -7.71 -13.03
CA ASP A 49 -14.01 -8.96 -13.78
C ASP A 49 -15.32 -9.70 -13.46
N GLY A 50 -15.74 -9.70 -12.19
CA GLY A 50 -17.03 -10.24 -11.76
C GLY A 50 -18.21 -9.50 -12.38
N ILE A 51 -18.19 -8.17 -12.41
CA ILE A 51 -19.23 -7.33 -13.06
C ILE A 51 -19.31 -7.61 -14.56
N LYS A 52 -18.19 -7.92 -15.21
CA LYS A 52 -18.14 -8.33 -16.63
C LYS A 52 -18.64 -9.76 -16.87
N GLY A 53 -19.11 -10.45 -15.83
CA GLY A 53 -19.68 -11.80 -15.91
C GLY A 53 -18.64 -12.92 -15.88
N LYS A 54 -17.38 -12.66 -15.50
CA LYS A 54 -16.37 -13.72 -15.36
C LYS A 54 -16.55 -14.58 -14.10
N PHE A 55 -17.28 -14.09 -13.10
CA PHE A 55 -17.52 -14.76 -11.82
C PHE A 55 -18.98 -14.65 -11.38
N SER A 56 -19.40 -15.50 -10.43
CA SER A 56 -20.72 -15.40 -9.81
C SER A 56 -20.84 -14.14 -8.93
N GLY A 57 -22.08 -13.73 -8.65
CA GLY A 57 -22.36 -12.61 -7.76
C GLY A 57 -21.79 -12.81 -6.35
N GLU A 58 -21.76 -14.06 -5.86
CA GLU A 58 -21.19 -14.41 -4.56
C GLU A 58 -19.67 -14.17 -4.50
N ILE A 59 -18.93 -14.59 -5.53
CA ILE A 59 -17.49 -14.36 -5.63
C ILE A 59 -17.21 -12.87 -5.76
N THR A 60 -18.01 -12.16 -6.55
CA THR A 60 -17.89 -10.70 -6.72
C THR A 60 -18.10 -9.97 -5.40
N ALA A 61 -19.13 -10.35 -4.62
CA ALA A 61 -19.40 -9.78 -3.31
C ALA A 61 -18.26 -10.05 -2.30
N LEU A 62 -17.64 -11.23 -2.36
CA LEU A 62 -16.46 -11.54 -1.56
C LEU A 62 -15.27 -10.64 -1.93
N SER A 63 -15.00 -10.42 -3.21
CA SER A 63 -13.93 -9.52 -3.67
C SER A 63 -14.17 -8.07 -3.27
N ILE A 64 -15.43 -7.59 -3.27
CA ILE A 64 -15.79 -6.26 -2.73
C ILE A 64 -15.42 -6.17 -1.25
N ARG A 65 -15.79 -7.17 -0.45
CA ARG A 65 -15.47 -7.18 0.99
C ARG A 65 -13.96 -7.20 1.25
N ARG A 66 -13.19 -7.96 0.46
CA ARG A 66 -11.72 -7.95 0.53
C ARG A 66 -11.14 -6.57 0.21
N ALA A 67 -11.62 -5.92 -0.86
CA ALA A 67 -11.18 -4.58 -1.22
C ALA A 67 -11.44 -3.57 -0.09
N LEU A 68 -12.61 -3.63 0.54
CA LEU A 68 -12.95 -2.77 1.69
C LEU A 68 -12.04 -3.03 2.89
N ASN A 69 -11.78 -4.30 3.24
CA ASN A 69 -10.90 -4.64 4.36
C ASN A 69 -9.48 -4.07 4.17
N TYR A 70 -8.88 -4.25 2.98
CA TYR A 70 -7.55 -3.70 2.70
C TYR A 70 -7.51 -2.17 2.78
N LEU A 71 -8.59 -1.49 2.40
CA LEU A 71 -8.69 -0.04 2.57
C LEU A 71 -8.87 0.35 4.05
N GLY A 72 -9.62 -0.45 4.81
CA GLY A 72 -9.81 -0.29 6.26
C GLY A 72 -8.51 -0.38 7.06
N GLU A 73 -7.59 -1.28 6.65
CA GLU A 73 -6.24 -1.36 7.23
C GLU A 73 -5.47 -0.03 7.15
N ILE A 74 -5.73 0.79 6.12
CA ILE A 74 -5.06 2.09 5.92
C ILE A 74 -5.64 3.14 6.87
N THR A 75 -6.97 3.19 6.99
CA THR A 75 -7.69 4.15 7.84
C THR A 75 -7.67 3.77 9.33
N GLY A 76 -7.22 2.56 9.66
CA GLY A 76 -7.16 2.06 11.04
C GLY A 76 -8.48 1.48 11.52
N GLU A 77 -9.37 1.08 10.60
CA GLU A 77 -10.47 0.18 10.96
C GLU A 77 -9.85 -1.15 11.40
N VAL A 78 -9.87 -1.38 12.72
CA VAL A 78 -9.26 -2.55 13.35
C VAL A 78 -10.00 -3.80 12.91
N THR A 79 -9.32 -4.70 12.19
CA THR A 79 -9.83 -6.03 11.92
C THR A 79 -9.59 -6.93 13.14
N HIS A 80 -10.36 -8.02 13.28
CA HIS A 80 -10.17 -8.96 14.39
C HIS A 80 -8.77 -9.59 14.43
N GLU A 81 -8.10 -9.72 13.29
CA GLU A 81 -6.72 -10.23 13.18
C GLU A 81 -5.69 -9.25 13.77
N ASP A 82 -5.84 -7.95 13.51
CA ASP A 82 -4.96 -6.91 14.07
C ASP A 82 -5.05 -6.84 15.61
N LEU A 83 -6.24 -7.11 16.16
CA LEU A 83 -6.45 -7.19 17.60
C LEU A 83 -5.69 -8.38 18.21
N LEU A 84 -5.74 -9.54 17.56
CA LEU A 84 -5.04 -10.75 18.04
C LEU A 84 -3.52 -10.55 17.97
N ASP A 85 -3.01 -10.01 16.86
CA ASP A 85 -1.57 -9.73 16.72
C ASP A 85 -1.10 -8.69 17.75
N TYR A 86 -1.89 -7.64 18.02
CA TYR A 86 -1.58 -6.70 19.08
C TYR A 86 -1.55 -7.35 20.47
N ILE A 87 -2.55 -8.19 20.78
CA ILE A 87 -2.62 -8.95 22.05
C ILE A 87 -1.35 -9.80 22.21
N PHE A 88 -0.96 -10.57 21.18
CA PHE A 88 0.20 -11.46 21.25
C PHE A 88 1.55 -10.74 21.13
N SER A 89 1.62 -9.55 20.51
CA SER A 89 2.85 -8.74 20.42
C SER A 89 3.34 -8.21 21.77
N LYS A 90 2.46 -8.16 22.79
CA LYS A 90 2.78 -7.73 24.16
C LYS A 90 3.13 -8.89 25.10
N PHE A 91 2.95 -10.13 24.67
CA PHE A 91 3.47 -11.28 25.40
C PHE A 91 4.89 -11.57 24.92
N CYS A 92 5.88 -11.31 25.77
CA CYS A 92 7.21 -11.87 25.57
C CYS A 92 7.05 -13.39 25.53
N ILE A 93 7.32 -14.01 24.36
CA ILE A 93 7.49 -15.46 24.28
C ILE A 93 8.75 -15.79 25.09
N GLY A 94 8.56 -16.23 26.32
CA GLY A 94 9.59 -16.84 27.15
C GLY A 94 10.53 -15.87 27.86
N LYS A 95 10.07 -15.35 29.01
CA LYS A 95 10.84 -15.44 30.25
C LYS A 95 9.90 -15.81 31.39
#